data_AF-A0A0K3BRG9-F1
#
_entry.id   AF-A0A0K3BRG9-F1
#
_cell.length_a   1.000
_cell.length_b   1.000
_cell.length_c   1.000
_cell.angle_alpha   90.00
_cell.angle_beta   90.00
_cell.angle_gamma   90.00
#
_symmetry.space_group_name_H-M   'P 1'
#
loop_
_entity.id
_entity.type
_entity.pdbx_description
1 polymer ?
#
loop_
_entity_poly.entity_id
_entity_poly.type
_entity_poly.pdbx_seq_one_letter_code
_entity_poly.pdbx_strand_id
1 'polypeptide(L)'
;MNTQLSFGQRLALSAAIIMAAVLAAYGAIGSYTTIADKAAQLGVPFPHLVPIGIDGGLVGVITLDLILAWTGHPVGWLRQLARLLTIGTVAANASAGWPAPIAVGLHAASPVMLLAMVEAGRAVLLRRTGLAAGLGRDRIPLGRWMLSPWRTLLLWRRMVLWQIASYHDALDMEAHIRRARTQLHTEFGRHWKRDAPADLVWMLNTAPFAREACQRIGTWPTSPELPPRTPVPYPPARAHDPHSDTTNTTSLPRYHADDQLDQVIKINEDHWATRNRPVSADTVREQLHISAARARQLTKTVRAMDKATINNRPTQTHPA
;
A
#
# COMPACT_ATOMS: atom_id res chain seq x y z
N MET A 1 -1.96 -10.21 25.93
CA MET A 1 -2.75 -9.02 26.29
C MET A 1 -4.21 -9.29 25.90
N ASN A 2 -5.07 -9.56 26.88
CA ASN A 2 -6.50 -9.75 26.63
C ASN A 2 -7.12 -8.39 26.35
N THR A 3 -7.44 -8.11 25.09
CA THR A 3 -8.26 -6.93 24.74
C THR A 3 -9.68 -7.17 25.23
N GLN A 4 -9.92 -6.83 26.50
CA GLN A 4 -11.26 -6.79 27.04
C GLN A 4 -12.07 -5.72 26.30
N LEU A 5 -13.26 -6.11 25.83
CA LEU A 5 -14.22 -5.18 25.26
C LEU A 5 -14.57 -4.13 26.31
N SER A 6 -14.52 -2.85 25.92
CA SER A 6 -15.07 -1.77 26.74
C SER A 6 -16.55 -2.06 27.07
N PHE A 7 -17.01 -1.65 28.25
CA PHE A 7 -18.41 -1.80 28.67
C PHE A 7 -19.38 -1.30 27.59
N GLY A 8 -19.08 -0.16 26.96
CA GLY A 8 -19.88 0.39 25.87
C GLY A 8 -19.91 -0.51 24.61
N GLN A 9 -18.80 -1.19 24.31
CA GLN A 9 -18.75 -2.14 23.19
C GLN A 9 -19.52 -3.44 23.50
N ARG A 10 -19.51 -3.90 24.76
CA ARG A 10 -20.31 -5.05 25.19
C ARG A 10 -21.80 -4.73 25.13
N LEU A 11 -22.19 -3.54 25.62
CA LEU A 11 -23.57 -3.05 25.57
C LEU A 11 -24.07 -2.89 24.14
N ALA A 12 -23.27 -2.26 23.27
CA ALA A 12 -23.59 -2.11 21.85
C ALA A 12 -23.72 -3.46 21.13
N LEU A 13 -22.84 -4.43 21.44
CA LEU A 13 -22.92 -5.77 20.88
C LEU A 13 -24.18 -6.51 21.36
N SER A 14 -24.51 -6.45 22.65
CA SER A 14 -25.73 -7.06 23.18
C SER A 14 -26.99 -6.40 22.61
N ALA A 15 -27.02 -5.07 22.50
CA ALA A 15 -28.12 -4.34 21.90
C ALA A 15 -28.29 -4.70 20.42
N ALA A 16 -27.20 -4.83 19.67
CA ALA A 16 -27.22 -5.29 18.28
C ALA A 16 -27.75 -6.72 18.16
N ILE A 17 -27.34 -7.64 19.04
CA ILE A 17 -27.84 -9.02 19.06
C ILE A 17 -29.34 -9.06 19.37
N ILE A 18 -29.79 -8.30 20.37
CA ILE A 18 -31.21 -8.22 20.73
C ILE A 18 -32.03 -7.64 19.58
N MET A 19 -31.54 -6.56 18.96
CA MET A 19 -32.19 -5.96 17.80
C MET A 19 -32.24 -6.92 16.61
N ALA A 20 -31.18 -7.70 16.36
CA ALA A 20 -31.17 -8.76 15.34
C ALA A 20 -32.24 -9.82 15.63
N ALA A 21 -32.33 -10.27 16.88
CA ALA A 21 -33.30 -11.28 17.30
C ALA A 21 -34.74 -10.77 17.15
N VAL A 22 -35.01 -9.52 17.50
CA VAL A 22 -36.32 -8.87 17.32
C VAL A 22 -36.67 -8.73 15.84
N LEU A 23 -35.73 -8.30 14.99
CA LEU A 23 -35.94 -8.19 13.56
C LEU A 23 -36.14 -9.54 12.88
N ALA A 24 -35.39 -10.57 13.30
CA ALA A 24 -35.56 -11.93 12.83
C ALA A 24 -36.95 -12.48 13.21
N ALA A 25 -37.39 -12.27 14.45
CA ALA A 25 -38.72 -12.65 14.91
C ALA A 25 -39.84 -11.92 14.13
N TYR A 26 -39.67 -10.61 13.89
CA TYR A 26 -40.63 -9.81 13.12
C TYR A 26 -40.71 -10.24 11.65
N GLY A 27 -39.55 -10.48 11.01
CA GLY A 27 -39.46 -10.98 9.65
C GLY A 27 -40.05 -12.39 9.50
N ALA A 28 -39.83 -13.26 10.49
CA ALA A 28 -40.41 -14.59 10.52
C ALA A 28 -41.95 -14.53 10.53
N ILE A 29 -42.56 -13.68 11.38
CA ILE A 29 -44.03 -13.55 11.45
C ILE A 29 -44.62 -13.09 10.11
N GLY A 30 -44.01 -12.10 9.44
CA GLY A 30 -44.50 -11.58 8.16
C GLY A 30 -44.30 -12.53 6.97
N SER A 31 -43.25 -13.36 6.99
CA SER A 31 -42.93 -14.30 5.90
C SER A 31 -43.64 -15.66 6.05
N TYR A 32 -43.99 -16.04 7.29
CA TYR A 32 -44.56 -17.34 7.63
C TYR A 32 -45.83 -17.68 6.86
N THR A 33 -46.79 -16.75 6.82
CA THR A 33 -48.07 -16.95 6.14
C THR A 33 -47.87 -17.08 4.64
N THR A 34 -47.05 -16.21 4.06
CA THR A 34 -46.83 -16.16 2.60
C THR A 34 -46.09 -17.40 2.07
N ILE A 35 -45.12 -17.91 2.81
CA ILE A 35 -44.39 -19.13 2.42
C ILE A 35 -45.24 -20.37 2.65
N ALA A 36 -46.00 -20.43 3.75
CA ALA A 36 -46.92 -21.53 4.00
C ALA A 36 -48.02 -21.62 2.94
N ASP A 37 -48.59 -20.49 2.51
CA ASP A 37 -49.61 -20.44 1.46
C ASP A 37 -49.05 -20.90 0.11
N LYS A 38 -47.81 -20.52 -0.24
CA LYS A 38 -47.13 -21.03 -1.43
C LYS A 38 -46.81 -22.52 -1.35
N ALA A 39 -46.39 -23.02 -0.19
CA ALA A 39 -46.13 -24.45 -0.01
C ALA A 39 -47.43 -25.27 -0.11
N ALA A 40 -48.56 -24.72 0.32
CA ALA A 40 -49.88 -25.33 0.16
C ALA A 40 -50.30 -25.38 -1.32
N GLN A 41 -50.06 -24.31 -2.08
CA GLN A 41 -50.33 -24.28 -3.53
C GLN A 41 -49.46 -25.27 -4.33
N LEU A 42 -48.26 -25.57 -3.84
CA LEU A 42 -47.33 -26.53 -4.44
C LEU A 42 -47.59 -28.00 -4.02
N GLY A 43 -48.59 -28.24 -3.16
CA GLY A 43 -48.96 -29.59 -2.72
C GLY A 43 -47.95 -30.23 -1.75
N VAL A 44 -47.12 -29.44 -1.07
CA VAL A 44 -46.14 -29.96 -0.12
C VAL A 44 -46.86 -30.45 1.15
N PRO A 45 -46.58 -31.67 1.65
CA PRO A 45 -47.14 -32.13 2.92
C PRO A 45 -46.66 -31.23 4.07
N PHE A 46 -47.60 -30.80 4.93
CA PHE A 46 -47.39 -29.87 6.05
C PHE A 46 -46.78 -28.49 5.64
N PRO A 47 -47.51 -27.67 4.87
CA PRO A 47 -47.04 -26.37 4.38
C PRO A 47 -46.54 -25.43 5.47
N HIS A 48 -47.15 -25.50 6.65
CA HIS A 48 -46.79 -24.67 7.81
C HIS A 48 -45.44 -25.05 8.44
N LEU A 49 -44.93 -26.27 8.22
CA LEU A 49 -43.62 -26.69 8.72
C LEU A 49 -42.46 -26.26 7.81
N VAL A 50 -42.74 -25.91 6.55
CA VAL A 50 -41.72 -25.54 5.57
C VAL A 50 -40.93 -24.28 5.99
N PRO A 51 -41.58 -23.16 6.40
CA PRO A 51 -40.85 -21.99 6.90
C PRO A 51 -40.01 -22.31 8.14
N ILE A 52 -40.56 -23.11 9.07
CA ILE A 52 -39.87 -23.53 10.29
C ILE A 52 -38.62 -24.34 9.96
N GLY A 53 -38.71 -25.28 9.02
CA GLY A 53 -37.60 -26.12 8.62
C GLY A 53 -36.48 -25.33 7.94
N ILE A 54 -36.83 -24.40 7.06
CA ILE A 54 -35.85 -23.57 6.33
C ILE A 54 -35.14 -22.60 7.29
N ASP A 55 -35.90 -21.83 8.06
CA ASP A 55 -35.32 -20.83 8.96
C ASP A 55 -34.63 -21.48 10.17
N GLY A 56 -35.21 -22.54 10.72
CA GLY A 56 -34.59 -23.33 11.79
C GLY A 56 -33.30 -24.01 11.33
N GLY A 57 -33.28 -24.57 10.11
CA GLY A 57 -32.08 -25.11 9.49
C GLY A 57 -31.00 -24.06 9.26
N LEU A 58 -31.37 -22.87 8.76
CA LEU A 58 -30.46 -21.75 8.56
C LEU A 58 -29.84 -21.29 9.89
N VAL A 59 -30.67 -21.05 10.91
CA VAL A 59 -30.22 -20.64 12.25
C VAL A 59 -29.33 -21.70 12.87
N GLY A 60 -29.67 -22.98 12.74
CA GLY A 60 -28.86 -24.09 13.23
C GLY A 60 -27.48 -24.15 12.57
N VAL A 61 -27.42 -24.07 11.24
CA VAL A 61 -26.17 -24.10 10.47
C VAL A 61 -25.29 -22.89 10.79
N ILE A 62 -25.86 -21.69 10.88
CA ILE A 62 -25.14 -20.46 11.26
C ILE A 62 -24.60 -20.57 12.68
N THR A 63 -25.42 -21.04 13.62
CA THR A 63 -25.02 -21.18 15.03
C THR A 63 -23.88 -22.18 15.16
N LEU A 64 -23.98 -23.33 14.48
CA LEU A 64 -22.94 -24.33 14.46
C LEU A 64 -21.64 -23.80 13.83
N ASP A 65 -21.73 -23.09 12.70
CA ASP A 65 -20.56 -22.44 12.06
C ASP A 65 -19.89 -21.43 12.98
N LEU A 66 -20.68 -20.66 13.74
CA LEU A 66 -20.17 -19.66 14.67
C LEU A 66 -19.52 -20.31 15.90
N ILE A 67 -20.10 -21.38 16.45
CA ILE A 67 -19.52 -22.17 17.55
C ILE A 67 -18.22 -22.85 17.10
N LEU A 68 -18.21 -23.43 15.91
CA LEU A 68 -17.01 -24.07 15.35
C LEU A 68 -15.91 -23.03 15.06
N ALA A 69 -16.28 -21.85 14.58
CA ALA A 69 -15.35 -20.73 14.43
C ALA A 69 -14.83 -20.22 15.79
N TRP A 70 -15.67 -20.21 16.84
CA TRP A 70 -15.26 -19.87 18.20
C TRP A 70 -14.24 -20.87 18.74
N THR A 71 -14.53 -22.16 18.61
CA THR A 71 -13.70 -23.25 19.13
C THR A 71 -12.43 -23.49 18.30
N GLY A 72 -12.17 -22.66 17.29
CA GLY A 72 -10.93 -22.69 16.50
C GLY A 72 -10.93 -23.70 15.34
N HIS A 73 -12.07 -24.33 15.04
CA HIS A 73 -12.22 -25.35 14.00
C HIS A 73 -13.20 -24.91 12.90
N PRO A 74 -12.95 -23.82 12.16
CA PRO A 74 -13.89 -23.33 11.16
C PRO A 74 -14.06 -24.34 10.01
N VAL A 75 -15.29 -24.81 9.81
CA VAL A 75 -15.60 -25.81 8.78
C VAL A 75 -16.08 -25.13 7.49
N GLY A 76 -15.28 -25.23 6.42
CA GLY A 76 -15.54 -24.54 5.16
C GLY A 76 -16.82 -24.97 4.42
N TRP A 77 -17.23 -26.24 4.52
CA TRP A 77 -18.42 -26.75 3.81
C TRP A 77 -19.72 -26.27 4.45
N LEU A 78 -19.75 -26.15 5.78
CA LEU A 78 -20.91 -25.68 6.54
C LEU A 78 -21.29 -24.25 6.14
N ARG A 79 -20.28 -23.44 5.79
CA ARG A 79 -20.47 -22.12 5.20
C ARG A 79 -21.14 -22.16 3.83
N GLN A 80 -20.77 -23.09 2.97
CA GLN A 80 -21.40 -23.19 1.65
C GLN A 80 -22.87 -23.59 1.80
N LEU A 81 -23.17 -24.48 2.76
CA LEU A 81 -24.54 -24.82 3.13
C LEU A 81 -25.31 -23.59 3.65
N ALA A 82 -24.73 -22.80 4.57
CA ALA A 82 -25.34 -21.57 5.08
C ALA A 82 -25.64 -20.56 3.96
N ARG A 83 -24.71 -20.39 3.02
CA ARG A 83 -24.88 -19.51 1.84
C ARG A 83 -26.00 -20.00 0.93
N LEU A 84 -26.05 -21.31 0.68
CA LEU A 84 -27.10 -21.92 -0.14
C LEU A 84 -28.47 -21.73 0.51
N LEU A 85 -28.59 -22.02 1.81
CA LEU A 85 -29.83 -21.79 2.57
C LEU A 85 -30.23 -20.31 2.56
N THR A 86 -29.28 -19.39 2.73
CA THR A 86 -29.57 -17.94 2.68
C THR A 86 -30.04 -17.49 1.30
N ILE A 87 -29.40 -17.95 0.22
CA ILE A 87 -29.85 -17.67 -1.15
C ILE A 87 -31.30 -18.16 -1.32
N GLY A 88 -31.60 -19.36 -0.80
CA GLY A 88 -32.96 -19.91 -0.77
C GLY A 88 -33.95 -19.02 -0.03
N THR A 89 -33.63 -18.59 1.20
CA THR A 89 -34.48 -17.70 2.00
C THR A 89 -34.70 -16.35 1.31
N VAL A 90 -33.66 -15.75 0.74
CA VAL A 90 -33.77 -14.48 0.00
C VAL A 90 -34.64 -14.66 -1.24
N ALA A 91 -34.47 -15.75 -2.00
CA ALA A 91 -35.29 -16.03 -3.17
C ALA A 91 -36.76 -16.27 -2.81
N ALA A 92 -37.04 -17.03 -1.74
CA ALA A 92 -38.40 -17.26 -1.27
C ALA A 92 -39.10 -15.95 -0.87
N ASN A 93 -38.41 -15.10 -0.09
CA ASN A 93 -38.93 -13.80 0.32
C ASN A 93 -39.07 -12.84 -0.88
N ALA A 94 -38.10 -12.79 -1.79
CA ALA A 94 -38.21 -12.00 -3.02
C ALA A 94 -39.42 -12.43 -3.86
N SER A 95 -39.69 -13.74 -3.94
CA SER A 95 -40.83 -14.29 -4.68
C SER A 95 -42.19 -13.92 -4.06
N ALA A 96 -42.24 -13.58 -2.76
CA ALA A 96 -43.46 -13.17 -2.07
C ALA A 96 -43.91 -11.76 -2.51
N GLY A 97 -42.96 -10.87 -2.83
CA GLY A 97 -43.24 -9.53 -3.33
C GLY A 97 -43.41 -9.41 -4.85
N TRP A 98 -43.23 -10.51 -5.59
CA TRP A 98 -43.30 -10.50 -7.06
C TRP A 98 -44.74 -10.28 -7.56
N PRO A 99 -44.98 -9.49 -8.64
CA PRO A 99 -44.01 -8.84 -9.53
C PRO A 99 -43.62 -7.41 -9.16
N ALA A 100 -44.13 -6.84 -8.07
CA ALA A 100 -43.88 -5.44 -7.72
C ALA A 100 -42.44 -5.25 -7.18
N PRO A 101 -41.55 -4.52 -7.87
CA PRO A 101 -40.12 -4.45 -7.52
C PRO A 101 -39.88 -3.87 -6.12
N ILE A 102 -40.72 -2.95 -5.65
CA ILE A 102 -40.63 -2.37 -4.30
C ILE A 102 -40.96 -3.43 -3.24
N ALA A 103 -42.01 -4.24 -3.45
CA ALA A 103 -42.38 -5.30 -2.54
C ALA A 103 -41.31 -6.41 -2.51
N VAL A 104 -40.79 -6.80 -3.68
CA VAL A 104 -39.64 -7.74 -3.78
C VAL A 104 -38.48 -7.25 -2.93
N GLY A 105 -38.11 -5.97 -3.05
CA GLY A 105 -37.04 -5.36 -2.27
C GLY A 105 -37.32 -5.38 -0.76
N LEU A 106 -38.54 -5.03 -0.35
CA LEU A 106 -38.92 -4.97 1.07
C LEU A 106 -38.89 -6.35 1.73
N HIS A 107 -39.40 -7.38 1.06
CA HIS A 107 -39.36 -8.76 1.57
C HIS A 107 -37.93 -9.33 1.57
N ALA A 108 -37.12 -9.04 0.56
CA ALA A 108 -35.73 -9.51 0.51
C ALA A 108 -34.80 -8.79 1.51
N ALA A 109 -35.13 -7.56 1.93
CA ALA A 109 -34.28 -6.77 2.81
C ALA A 109 -34.02 -7.44 4.18
N SER A 110 -35.04 -8.07 4.77
CA SER A 110 -34.93 -8.70 6.08
C SER A 110 -33.88 -9.82 6.13
N PRO A 111 -33.93 -10.88 5.28
CA PRO A 111 -32.92 -11.92 5.29
C PRO A 111 -31.53 -11.44 4.86
N VAL A 112 -31.44 -10.45 3.97
CA VAL A 112 -30.14 -9.84 3.59
C VAL A 112 -29.50 -9.13 4.78
N MET A 113 -30.28 -8.42 5.59
CA MET A 113 -29.75 -7.72 6.77
C MET A 113 -29.28 -8.71 7.84
N LEU A 114 -30.01 -9.81 8.05
CA LEU A 114 -29.58 -10.92 8.92
C LEU A 114 -28.24 -11.50 8.46
N LEU A 115 -28.11 -11.79 7.16
CA LEU A 115 -26.86 -12.29 6.57
C LEU A 115 -25.68 -11.34 6.85
N ALA A 116 -25.89 -10.04 6.67
CA ALA A 116 -24.86 -9.03 6.93
C ALA A 116 -24.44 -9.01 8.41
N MET A 117 -25.39 -9.09 9.35
CA MET A 117 -25.10 -9.13 10.79
C MET A 117 -24.32 -10.39 11.19
N VAL A 118 -24.70 -11.55 10.67
CA VAL A 118 -24.03 -12.83 10.94
C VAL A 118 -22.60 -12.82 10.41
N GLU A 119 -22.38 -12.36 9.17
CA GLU A 119 -21.05 -12.30 8.56
C GLU A 119 -20.14 -11.31 9.31
N ALA A 120 -20.69 -10.18 9.75
CA ALA A 120 -19.98 -9.22 10.59
C ALA A 120 -19.57 -9.84 11.94
N GLY A 121 -20.49 -10.53 12.63
CA GLY A 121 -20.22 -11.22 13.89
C GLY A 121 -19.13 -12.28 13.74
N ARG A 122 -19.20 -13.08 12.68
CA ARG A 122 -18.18 -14.08 12.36
C ARG A 122 -16.82 -13.45 12.06
N ALA A 123 -16.78 -12.37 11.28
CA ALA A 123 -15.54 -11.68 10.96
C ALA A 123 -14.83 -11.16 12.22
N VAL A 124 -15.59 -10.69 13.20
CA VAL A 124 -15.06 -10.30 14.53
C VAL A 124 -14.55 -11.53 15.29
N LEU A 125 -15.30 -12.62 15.30
CA LEU A 125 -14.95 -13.84 16.02
C LEU A 125 -13.67 -14.48 15.47
N LEU A 126 -13.56 -14.63 14.14
CA LEU A 126 -12.38 -15.15 13.45
C LEU A 126 -11.14 -14.28 13.67
N ARG A 127 -11.30 -12.95 13.73
CA ARG A 127 -10.19 -12.06 14.09
C ARG A 127 -9.73 -12.31 15.53
N ARG A 128 -10.65 -12.51 16.48
CA ARG A 128 -10.30 -12.81 17.87
C ARG A 128 -9.63 -14.16 18.03
N THR A 129 -10.15 -15.20 17.38
CA THR A 129 -9.54 -16.54 17.46
C THR A 129 -8.21 -16.60 16.73
N GLY A 130 -8.07 -15.92 15.59
CA GLY A 130 -6.78 -15.77 14.90
C GLY A 130 -5.72 -15.02 15.73
N LEU A 131 -6.13 -14.01 16.49
CA LEU A 131 -5.26 -13.31 17.45
C LEU A 131 -4.93 -14.19 18.66
N ALA A 132 -5.90 -14.93 19.19
CA ALA A 132 -5.72 -15.81 20.35
C ALA A 132 -4.85 -17.05 20.04
N ALA A 133 -4.93 -17.58 18.82
CA ALA A 133 -4.14 -18.72 18.37
C ALA A 133 -2.69 -18.35 17.97
N GLY A 134 -2.30 -17.08 18.04
CA GLY A 134 -0.96 -16.63 17.60
C GLY A 134 -0.70 -16.77 16.09
N LEU A 135 -1.73 -17.16 15.31
CA LEU A 135 -1.66 -17.34 13.85
C LEU A 135 -1.85 -16.02 13.09
N GLY A 136 -1.76 -14.89 13.78
CA GLY A 136 -1.84 -13.55 13.20
C GLY A 136 -0.63 -13.28 12.31
N ARG A 137 -0.69 -13.74 11.05
CA ARG A 137 0.23 -13.27 10.02
C ARG A 137 -0.16 -11.84 9.66
N ASP A 138 0.75 -10.90 9.88
CA ASP A 138 0.55 -9.51 9.53
C ASP A 138 0.20 -9.40 8.04
N ARG A 139 -0.91 -8.72 7.74
CA ARG A 139 -1.30 -8.47 6.35
C ARG A 139 -0.37 -7.45 5.74
N ILE A 140 0.07 -7.73 4.52
CA ILE A 140 0.83 -6.76 3.73
C ILE A 140 -0.09 -5.58 3.38
N PRO A 141 0.35 -4.31 3.57
CA PRO A 141 -0.47 -3.14 3.30
C PRO A 141 -0.99 -3.09 1.85
N LEU A 142 -2.28 -2.78 1.68
CA LEU A 142 -2.92 -2.67 0.35
C LEU A 142 -2.23 -1.63 -0.55
N GLY A 143 -1.74 -0.52 0.01
CA GLY A 143 -1.01 0.50 -0.76
C GLY A 143 0.23 -0.06 -1.46
N ARG A 144 0.92 -1.04 -0.85
CA ARG A 144 2.10 -1.67 -1.45
C ARG A 144 1.75 -2.58 -2.63
N TRP A 145 0.59 -3.23 -2.57
CA TRP A 145 0.04 -4.00 -3.70
C TRP A 145 -0.23 -3.10 -4.90
N MET A 146 -0.74 -1.89 -4.71
CA MET A 146 -0.96 -0.94 -5.79
C MET A 146 0.35 -0.38 -6.35
N LEU A 147 1.28 0.03 -5.47
CA LEU A 147 2.54 0.67 -5.88
C LEU A 147 3.60 -0.30 -6.41
N SER A 148 3.56 -1.56 -5.98
CA SER A 148 4.62 -2.55 -6.30
C SER A 148 4.10 -4.00 -6.30
N PRO A 149 3.12 -4.35 -7.15
CA PRO A 149 2.43 -5.64 -7.10
C PRO A 149 3.39 -6.83 -7.19
N TRP A 150 4.35 -6.78 -8.11
CA TRP A 150 5.31 -7.87 -8.31
C TRP A 150 6.26 -8.08 -7.12
N ARG A 151 6.81 -6.99 -6.56
CA ARG A 151 7.69 -7.08 -5.38
C ARG A 151 6.91 -7.55 -4.15
N THR A 152 5.64 -7.16 -4.07
CA THR A 152 4.73 -7.57 -3.00
C THR A 152 4.39 -9.05 -3.08
N LEU A 153 4.14 -9.59 -4.29
CA LEU A 153 3.95 -11.02 -4.51
C LEU A 153 5.17 -11.84 -4.11
N LEU A 154 6.38 -11.39 -4.48
CA LEU A 154 7.62 -12.06 -4.10
C LEU A 154 7.83 -12.06 -2.58
N LEU A 155 7.54 -10.94 -1.91
CA LEU A 155 7.60 -10.85 -0.45
C LEU A 155 6.56 -11.76 0.21
N TRP A 156 5.32 -11.74 -0.26
CA TRP A 156 4.25 -12.61 0.23
C TRP A 156 4.63 -14.09 0.10
N ARG A 157 5.10 -14.50 -1.08
CA ARG A 157 5.59 -15.87 -1.32
C ARG A 157 6.69 -16.22 -0.33
N ARG A 158 7.63 -15.31 -0.07
CA ARG A 158 8.71 -15.52 0.90
C ARG A 158 8.18 -15.63 2.33
N MET A 159 7.23 -14.77 2.75
CA MET A 159 6.60 -14.86 4.07
C MET A 159 5.92 -16.22 4.28
N VAL A 160 5.23 -16.74 3.25
CA VAL A 160 4.58 -18.04 3.28
C VAL A 160 5.60 -19.18 3.34
N LEU A 161 6.58 -19.19 2.41
CA LEU A 161 7.58 -20.25 2.33
C LEU A 161 8.49 -20.30 3.56
N TRP A 162 8.81 -19.15 4.14
CA TRP A 162 9.75 -19.03 5.25
C TRP A 162 9.03 -18.93 6.61
N GLN A 163 7.70 -19.11 6.61
CA GLN A 163 6.84 -19.02 7.79
C GLN A 163 7.08 -17.74 8.63
N ILE A 164 7.40 -16.61 7.99
CA ILE A 164 7.58 -15.32 8.66
C ILE A 164 6.22 -14.71 8.95
N ALA A 165 5.81 -14.67 10.23
CA ALA A 165 4.50 -14.17 10.65
C ALA A 165 4.39 -12.64 10.56
N SER A 166 5.45 -11.89 10.84
CA SER A 166 5.41 -10.43 10.79
C SER A 166 5.83 -9.86 9.44
N TYR A 167 5.12 -8.82 9.02
CA TYR A 167 5.44 -8.04 7.82
C TYR A 167 6.76 -7.27 7.98
N HIS A 168 7.05 -6.76 9.17
CA HIS A 168 8.29 -6.02 9.46
C HIS A 168 9.49 -6.96 9.43
N ASP A 169 9.39 -8.14 10.05
CA ASP A 169 10.43 -9.16 9.98
C ASP A 169 10.76 -9.57 8.53
N ALA A 170 9.73 -9.62 7.67
CA ALA A 170 9.91 -9.94 6.26
C ALA A 170 10.65 -8.84 5.49
N LEU A 171 10.36 -7.58 5.82
CA LEU A 171 11.07 -6.41 5.27
C LEU A 171 12.52 -6.35 5.75
N ASP A 172 12.76 -6.57 7.03
CA ASP A 172 14.10 -6.57 7.61
C ASP A 172 14.96 -7.70 7.01
N MET A 173 14.36 -8.88 6.84
CA MET A 173 15.01 -9.99 6.13
C MET A 173 15.35 -9.62 4.68
N GLU A 174 14.46 -8.94 3.98
CA GLU A 174 14.72 -8.45 2.61
C GLU A 174 15.89 -7.45 2.59
N ALA A 175 15.96 -6.55 3.57
CA ALA A 175 17.05 -5.59 3.72
C ALA A 175 18.39 -6.30 4.04
N HIS A 176 18.39 -7.28 4.95
CA HIS A 176 19.57 -8.09 5.30
C HIS A 176 20.13 -8.84 4.10
N ILE A 177 19.27 -9.50 3.31
CA ILE A 177 19.71 -10.22 2.11
C ILE A 177 20.31 -9.27 1.07
N ARG A 178 19.71 -8.08 0.89
CA ARG A 178 20.27 -7.07 -0.02
C ARG A 178 21.64 -6.60 0.46
N ARG A 179 21.79 -6.32 1.76
CA ARG A 179 23.07 -5.91 2.36
C ARG A 179 24.14 -6.99 2.18
N ALA A 180 23.81 -8.24 2.48
CA ALA A 180 24.72 -9.38 2.33
C ALA A 180 25.18 -9.55 0.87
N ARG A 181 24.26 -9.41 -0.11
CA ARG A 181 24.62 -9.42 -1.54
C ARG A 181 25.53 -8.27 -1.92
N THR A 182 25.31 -7.08 -1.38
CA THR A 182 26.19 -5.93 -1.64
C THR A 182 27.58 -6.17 -1.06
N GLN A 183 27.71 -6.70 0.16
CA GLN A 183 29.00 -7.06 0.75
C GLN A 183 29.74 -8.10 -0.09
N LEU A 184 29.07 -9.17 -0.50
CA LEU A 184 29.62 -10.17 -1.42
C LEU A 184 30.08 -9.54 -2.74
N HIS A 185 29.31 -8.60 -3.29
CA HIS A 185 29.69 -7.91 -4.51
C HIS A 185 30.88 -6.96 -4.32
N THR A 186 31.05 -6.36 -3.13
CA THR A 186 32.21 -5.53 -2.81
C THR A 186 33.47 -6.35 -2.66
N GLU A 187 33.39 -7.52 -2.03
CA GLU A 187 34.55 -8.38 -1.77
C GLU A 187 34.98 -9.20 -3.01
N PHE A 188 34.03 -9.79 -3.75
CA PHE A 188 34.31 -10.69 -4.87
C PHE A 188 34.04 -10.06 -6.25
N GLY A 189 33.55 -8.82 -6.29
CA GLY A 189 33.30 -8.10 -7.55
C GLY A 189 32.12 -8.66 -8.37
N ARG A 190 32.21 -8.53 -9.70
CA ARG A 190 31.11 -8.85 -10.62
C ARG A 190 30.77 -10.35 -10.68
N HIS A 191 31.75 -11.22 -10.43
CA HIS A 191 31.58 -12.68 -10.48
C HIS A 191 31.34 -13.31 -9.11
N TRP A 192 30.94 -12.52 -8.10
CA TRP A 192 30.75 -12.96 -6.71
C TRP A 192 29.95 -14.25 -6.53
N LYS A 193 28.98 -14.56 -7.41
CA LYS A 193 28.21 -15.81 -7.32
C LYS A 193 29.04 -17.07 -7.56
N ARG A 194 30.14 -16.97 -8.29
CA ARG A 194 31.08 -18.05 -8.57
C ARG A 194 32.25 -18.06 -7.59
N ASP A 195 32.71 -16.87 -7.22
CA ASP A 195 33.93 -16.70 -6.41
C ASP A 195 33.67 -16.79 -4.91
N ALA A 196 32.45 -16.45 -4.46
CA ALA A 196 32.07 -16.59 -3.06
C ALA A 196 31.85 -18.06 -2.67
N PRO A 197 32.02 -18.41 -1.38
CA PRO A 197 31.74 -19.75 -0.88
C PRO A 197 30.34 -20.25 -1.28
N ALA A 198 30.29 -21.41 -1.93
CA ALA A 198 29.06 -21.96 -2.52
C ALA A 198 28.00 -22.27 -1.45
N ASP A 199 28.41 -22.60 -0.23
CA ASP A 199 27.55 -22.81 0.92
C ASP A 199 26.79 -21.52 1.29
N LEU A 200 27.48 -20.37 1.34
CA LEU A 200 26.86 -19.08 1.64
C LEU A 200 25.91 -18.62 0.54
N VAL A 201 26.28 -18.82 -0.73
CA VAL A 201 25.42 -18.49 -1.87
C VAL A 201 24.15 -19.35 -1.85
N TRP A 202 24.27 -20.64 -1.52
CA TRP A 202 23.13 -21.54 -1.36
C TRP A 202 22.26 -21.13 -0.16
N MET A 203 22.87 -20.90 1.01
CA MET A 203 22.16 -20.51 2.23
C MET A 203 21.40 -19.19 2.04
N LEU A 204 21.98 -18.21 1.35
CA LEU A 204 21.34 -16.90 1.12
C LEU A 204 20.06 -16.99 0.27
N ASN A 205 19.94 -18.03 -0.57
CA ASN A 205 18.78 -18.23 -1.44
C ASN A 205 17.76 -19.25 -0.86
N THR A 206 18.14 -19.99 0.18
CA THR A 206 17.33 -21.08 0.77
C THR A 206 16.90 -20.73 2.19
N ALA A 207 15.61 -20.88 2.49
CA ALA A 207 15.17 -20.80 3.89
C ALA A 207 15.36 -22.13 4.63
N PRO A 208 15.59 -22.09 5.96
CA PRO A 208 15.70 -20.90 6.82
C PRO A 208 17.10 -20.27 6.87
N PHE A 209 18.07 -20.84 6.14
CA PHE A 209 19.50 -20.53 6.23
C PHE A 209 19.89 -19.12 5.77
N ALA A 210 19.02 -18.41 5.07
CA ALA A 210 19.30 -17.04 4.61
C ALA A 210 19.66 -16.08 5.75
N ARG A 211 19.05 -16.25 6.94
CA ARG A 211 19.38 -15.44 8.13
C ARG A 211 20.82 -15.69 8.59
N GLU A 212 21.19 -16.96 8.67
CA GLU A 212 22.53 -17.39 9.06
C GLU A 212 23.59 -16.91 8.06
N ALA A 213 23.31 -17.03 6.75
CA ALA A 213 24.18 -16.49 5.71
C ALA A 213 24.42 -14.98 5.89
N CYS A 214 23.35 -14.21 6.14
CA CYS A 214 23.48 -12.76 6.37
C CYS A 214 24.34 -12.45 7.61
N GLN A 215 24.24 -13.24 8.68
CA GLN A 215 25.05 -13.07 9.88
C GLN A 215 26.53 -13.38 9.61
N ARG A 216 26.81 -14.51 8.95
CA ARG A 216 28.18 -14.92 8.60
C ARG A 216 28.87 -13.89 7.69
N ILE A 217 28.16 -13.39 6.68
CA ILE A 217 28.66 -12.34 5.78
C ILE A 217 28.84 -11.02 6.55
N GLY A 218 27.94 -10.70 7.48
CA GLY A 218 28.04 -9.51 8.33
C GLY A 218 29.25 -9.52 9.27
N THR A 219 29.78 -10.70 9.61
CA THR A 219 30.99 -10.85 10.45
C THR A 219 32.30 -10.81 9.65
N TRP A 220 32.25 -10.74 8.33
CA TRP A 220 33.46 -10.61 7.53
C TRP A 220 34.14 -9.26 7.80
N PRO A 221 35.47 -9.24 7.96
CA PRO A 221 36.19 -8.00 8.14
C PRO A 221 35.99 -7.20 6.87
N THR A 222 35.18 -6.14 6.97
CA THR A 222 35.02 -5.17 5.89
C THR A 222 36.43 -4.66 5.58
N SER A 223 36.88 -4.84 4.34
CA SER A 223 38.16 -4.32 3.84
C SER A 223 38.36 -2.89 4.36
N PRO A 224 39.53 -2.55 4.95
CA PRO A 224 39.69 -1.44 5.87
C PRO A 224 39.05 -0.18 5.30
N GLU A 225 38.10 0.35 6.06
CA GLU A 225 37.55 1.68 5.86
C GLU A 225 38.73 2.61 5.56
N LEU A 226 38.70 3.27 4.40
CA LEU A 226 39.61 4.38 4.13
C LEU A 226 39.60 5.23 5.40
N PRO A 227 40.77 5.52 5.99
CA PRO A 227 40.84 6.15 7.32
C PRO A 227 39.87 7.32 7.34
N PRO A 228 39.12 7.51 8.44
CA PRO A 228 38.13 8.57 8.54
C PRO A 228 38.81 9.82 8.02
N ARG A 229 38.24 10.40 6.95
CA ARG A 229 38.78 11.57 6.30
C ARG A 229 38.88 12.60 7.42
N THR A 230 40.06 12.75 8.01
CA THR A 230 40.28 13.70 9.10
C THR A 230 39.71 14.99 8.58
N PRO A 231 38.77 15.64 9.29
CA PRO A 231 38.25 16.91 8.85
C PRO A 231 39.49 17.79 8.70
N VAL A 232 39.88 18.04 7.45
CA VAL A 232 40.91 19.01 7.15
C VAL A 232 40.35 20.27 7.80
N PRO A 233 41.05 20.87 8.79
CA PRO A 233 40.56 22.08 9.40
C PRO A 233 40.24 23.02 8.25
N TYR A 234 38.96 23.39 8.10
CA TYR A 234 38.64 24.49 7.22
C TYR A 234 39.55 25.62 7.68
N PRO A 235 40.46 26.14 6.84
CA PRO A 235 41.26 27.28 7.25
C PRO A 235 40.27 28.34 7.73
N PRO A 236 40.47 28.95 8.91
CA PRO A 236 39.56 29.95 9.41
C PRO A 236 39.34 30.96 8.30
N ALA A 237 38.07 31.24 7.99
CA ALA A 237 37.71 32.22 6.99
C ALA A 237 38.52 33.48 7.30
N ARG A 238 39.54 33.77 6.48
CA ARG A 238 40.32 34.99 6.62
C ARG A 238 39.30 36.12 6.56
N ALA A 239 39.22 36.88 7.64
CA ALA A 239 38.60 38.19 7.61
C ALA A 239 39.23 38.93 6.43
N HIS A 240 38.38 39.35 5.51
CA HIS A 240 38.79 40.11 4.34
C HIS A 240 39.13 41.51 4.84
N ASP A 241 40.41 41.75 5.16
CA ASP A 241 40.90 43.11 5.36
C ASP A 241 40.82 43.86 4.02
N PRO A 242 40.24 45.08 3.95
CA PRO A 242 39.94 45.73 2.67
C PRO A 242 41.14 46.39 1.97
N HIS A 243 42.37 46.23 2.45
CA HIS A 243 43.51 46.93 1.89
C HIS A 243 44.77 46.07 1.83
N SER A 244 44.98 45.45 0.67
CA SER A 244 46.31 45.30 0.08
C SER A 244 46.17 44.76 -1.35
N ASP A 245 46.12 45.69 -2.30
CA ASP A 245 46.55 45.48 -3.67
C ASP A 245 48.03 45.08 -3.67
N THR A 246 48.40 43.95 -4.27
CA THR A 246 49.48 43.89 -5.28
C THR A 246 49.53 42.52 -6.00
N THR A 247 49.15 42.56 -7.29
CA THR A 247 49.81 41.90 -8.43
C THR A 247 50.03 40.37 -8.41
N ASN A 248 49.11 39.65 -9.06
CA ASN A 248 49.47 38.76 -10.17
C ASN A 248 48.31 38.71 -11.18
N THR A 249 48.36 39.64 -12.12
CA THR A 249 47.43 39.80 -13.24
C THR A 249 47.74 38.74 -14.30
N THR A 250 46.91 37.71 -14.40
CA THR A 250 46.57 37.12 -15.71
C THR A 250 45.09 37.40 -15.93
N SER A 251 44.84 38.59 -16.44
CA SER A 251 43.55 39.12 -16.84
C SER A 251 43.07 38.41 -18.11
N LEU A 252 42.13 37.46 -18.01
CA LEU A 252 41.28 37.00 -19.12
C LEU A 252 39.98 36.19 -18.77
N PRO A 253 39.42 36.12 -17.53
CA PRO A 253 38.18 35.34 -17.30
C PRO A 253 36.86 36.12 -17.29
N ARG A 254 36.85 37.45 -17.15
CA ARG A 254 35.59 38.23 -17.03
C ARG A 254 34.97 38.58 -18.39
N TYR A 255 35.80 38.94 -19.37
CA TYR A 255 35.36 39.25 -20.74
C TYR A 255 34.69 38.06 -21.44
N HIS A 256 35.26 36.85 -21.31
CA HIS A 256 34.66 35.63 -21.86
C HIS A 256 33.39 35.17 -21.12
N ALA A 257 33.21 35.54 -19.86
CA ALA A 257 32.02 35.16 -19.09
C ALA A 257 30.79 35.98 -19.49
N ASP A 258 31.00 37.26 -19.81
CA ASP A 258 29.94 38.17 -20.28
C ASP A 258 29.54 37.83 -21.73
N ASP A 259 30.50 37.51 -22.60
CA ASP A 259 30.24 37.04 -23.97
C ASP A 259 29.45 35.71 -24.00
N GLN A 260 29.77 34.78 -23.08
CA GLN A 260 28.99 33.54 -22.93
C GLN A 260 27.55 33.81 -22.45
N LEU A 261 27.32 34.82 -21.61
CA LEU A 261 25.97 35.15 -21.15
C LEU A 261 25.15 35.76 -22.29
N ASP A 262 25.75 36.67 -23.07
CA ASP A 262 25.12 37.31 -24.23
C ASP A 262 24.73 36.28 -25.30
N GLN A 263 25.57 35.27 -25.53
CA GLN A 263 25.26 34.17 -26.43
C GLN A 263 24.09 33.31 -25.93
N VAL A 264 24.00 33.05 -24.63
CA VAL A 264 22.85 32.32 -24.05
C VAL A 264 21.55 33.14 -24.11
N ILE A 265 21.63 34.47 -23.96
CA ILE A 265 20.48 35.35 -24.12
C ILE A 265 19.93 35.27 -25.55
N LYS A 266 20.80 35.36 -26.57
CA LYS A 266 20.39 35.23 -27.99
C LYS A 266 19.76 33.87 -28.28
N ILE A 267 20.37 32.78 -27.81
CA ILE A 267 19.81 31.42 -27.97
C ILE A 267 18.43 31.31 -27.30
N ASN A 268 18.25 31.95 -26.15
CA ASN A 268 16.97 31.97 -25.45
C ASN A 268 15.90 32.77 -26.20
N GLU A 269 16.25 33.92 -26.79
CA GLU A 269 15.37 34.71 -27.66
C GLU A 269 14.92 33.93 -28.90
N ASP A 270 15.85 33.27 -29.59
CA ASP A 270 15.55 32.41 -30.74
C ASP A 270 14.63 31.24 -30.36
N HIS A 271 14.82 30.67 -29.17
CA HIS A 271 13.97 29.62 -28.63
C HIS A 271 12.54 30.09 -28.30
N TRP A 272 12.40 31.31 -27.79
CA TRP A 272 11.11 31.95 -27.61
C TRP A 272 10.41 32.21 -28.96
N ALA A 273 11.14 32.74 -29.95
CA ALA A 273 10.61 33.04 -31.27
C ALA A 273 10.18 31.79 -32.06
N THR A 274 10.94 30.70 -31.97
CA THR A 274 10.71 29.49 -32.78
C THR A 274 9.86 28.43 -32.10
N ARG A 275 9.95 28.31 -30.76
CA ARG A 275 9.32 27.20 -30.02
C ARG A 275 8.45 27.64 -28.87
N ASN A 276 8.27 28.95 -28.68
CA ASN A 276 7.46 29.54 -27.61
C ASN A 276 7.76 28.95 -26.22
N ARG A 277 9.04 28.62 -25.96
CA ARG A 277 9.52 28.01 -24.71
C ARG A 277 10.94 28.46 -24.40
N PRO A 278 11.33 28.55 -23.11
CA PRO A 278 12.68 28.93 -22.72
C PRO A 278 13.71 27.85 -23.10
N VAL A 279 14.97 28.26 -23.28
CA VAL A 279 16.07 27.34 -23.62
C VAL A 279 16.35 26.34 -22.48
N SER A 280 16.72 25.10 -22.85
CA SER A 280 17.15 24.07 -21.89
C SER A 280 18.66 24.13 -21.66
N ALA A 281 19.11 23.73 -20.46
CA ALA A 281 20.53 23.68 -20.13
C ALA A 281 21.32 22.70 -21.02
N ASP A 282 20.67 21.64 -21.52
CA ASP A 282 21.31 20.67 -22.41
C ASP A 282 21.53 21.25 -23.82
N THR A 283 20.59 22.08 -24.30
CA THR A 283 20.72 22.79 -25.57
C THR A 283 21.85 23.83 -25.53
N VAL A 284 21.94 24.58 -24.42
CA VAL A 284 23.03 25.55 -24.19
C VAL A 284 24.39 24.86 -24.09
N ARG A 285 24.44 23.68 -23.44
CA ARG A 285 25.65 22.86 -23.32
C ARG A 285 26.15 22.39 -24.68
N GLU A 286 25.24 21.95 -25.55
CA GLU A 286 25.58 21.44 -26.88
C GLU A 286 26.01 22.54 -27.84
N GLN A 287 25.39 23.72 -27.79
CA GLN A 287 25.70 24.82 -28.71
C GLN A 287 26.95 25.62 -28.33
N LEU A 288 27.23 25.75 -27.02
CA LEU A 288 28.39 26.52 -26.54
C LEU A 288 29.57 25.64 -26.12
N HIS A 289 29.45 24.31 -26.25
CA HIS A 289 30.47 23.33 -25.86
C HIS A 289 31.02 23.54 -24.42
N ILE A 290 30.16 23.95 -23.49
CA ILE A 290 30.52 24.22 -22.09
C ILE A 290 30.19 23.04 -21.16
N SER A 291 30.73 23.07 -19.94
CA SER A 291 30.43 22.05 -18.93
C SER A 291 28.97 22.09 -18.47
N ALA A 292 28.43 20.95 -18.05
CA ALA A 292 27.03 20.85 -17.60
C ALA A 292 26.72 21.75 -16.39
N ALA A 293 27.70 21.98 -15.50
CA ALA A 293 27.55 22.89 -14.37
C ALA A 293 27.43 24.35 -14.82
N ARG A 294 28.27 24.76 -15.80
CA ARG A 294 28.27 26.13 -16.34
C ARG A 294 27.01 26.41 -17.16
N ALA A 295 26.55 25.46 -17.97
CA ALA A 295 25.30 25.60 -18.73
C ALA A 295 24.09 25.80 -17.82
N ARG A 296 23.98 25.01 -16.75
CA ARG A 296 22.90 25.18 -15.75
C ARG A 296 22.94 26.54 -15.06
N GLN A 297 24.13 27.03 -14.76
CA GLN A 297 24.32 28.35 -14.15
C GLN A 297 23.83 29.47 -15.08
N LEU A 298 24.25 29.45 -16.35
CA LEU A 298 23.88 30.47 -17.35
C LEU A 298 22.38 30.42 -17.71
N THR A 299 21.79 29.23 -17.85
CA THR A 299 20.34 29.12 -18.09
C THR A 299 19.53 29.63 -16.88
N LYS A 300 20.04 29.42 -15.66
CA LYS A 300 19.39 29.93 -14.43
C LYS A 300 19.45 31.46 -14.36
N THR A 301 20.56 32.08 -14.74
CA THR A 301 20.69 33.55 -14.77
C THR A 301 19.77 34.16 -15.82
N VAL A 302 19.74 33.63 -17.04
CA VAL A 302 18.85 34.12 -18.10
C VAL A 302 17.37 33.96 -17.73
N ARG A 303 16.98 32.83 -17.13
CA ARG A 303 15.59 32.65 -16.66
C ARG A 303 15.20 33.61 -15.53
N ALA A 304 16.16 34.00 -14.69
CA ALA A 304 15.92 35.00 -13.66
C ALA A 304 15.73 36.40 -14.27
N MET A 305 16.48 36.73 -15.33
CA MET A 305 16.33 37.97 -16.09
C MET A 305 14.97 38.03 -16.80
N ASP A 306 14.56 36.97 -17.51
CA ASP A 306 13.24 36.89 -18.16
C ASP A 306 12.09 37.12 -17.16
N LYS A 307 12.19 36.49 -15.98
CA LYS A 307 11.19 36.65 -14.92
C LYS A 307 11.14 38.08 -14.38
N ALA A 308 12.28 38.76 -14.26
CA ALA A 308 12.34 40.15 -13.86
C ALA A 308 11.71 41.08 -14.93
N THR A 309 11.96 40.81 -16.21
CA THR A 309 11.36 41.56 -17.34
C THR A 309 9.85 41.41 -17.39
N ILE A 310 9.32 40.20 -17.17
CA ILE A 310 7.87 39.93 -17.14
C ILE A 310 7.21 40.66 -15.96
N ASN A 311 7.84 40.63 -14.79
CA ASN A 311 7.30 41.28 -13.59
C ASN A 311 7.35 42.81 -13.63
N ASN A 312 8.16 43.41 -14.51
CA ASN A 312 8.36 44.86 -14.59
C ASN A 312 7.62 45.52 -15.77
N ARG A 313 6.70 44.81 -16.45
CA ARG A 313 5.81 45.43 -17.45
C ARG A 313 4.77 46.30 -16.75
N PRO A 314 4.75 47.63 -16.94
CA PRO A 314 3.65 48.45 -16.44
C PRO A 314 2.35 48.00 -17.10
N THR A 315 1.33 47.75 -16.29
CA THR A 315 -0.05 47.55 -16.73
C THR A 315 -0.46 48.74 -17.59
N GLN A 316 -0.52 48.55 -18.91
CA GLN A 316 -1.18 49.51 -19.79
C GLN A 316 -2.68 49.49 -19.43
N THR A 317 -3.10 50.51 -18.70
CA THR A 317 -4.50 50.90 -18.55
C THR A 317 -5.04 51.29 -19.92
N HIS A 318 -5.95 50.48 -20.47
CA HIS A 318 -6.82 50.88 -21.57
C HIS A 318 -7.68 52.08 -21.10
N PRO A 319 -7.69 53.23 -21.79
CA PRO A 319 -8.74 54.22 -21.56
C PRO A 319 -10.05 53.73 -22.20
N ALA A 320 -11.13 54.22 -21.60
CA ALA A 320 -12.54 53.83 -21.79
C ALA A 320 -13.05 53.85 -23.23
#